data_AF-Q4RA81-F1
#
_entry.id   AF-Q4RA81-F1
#
_cell.length_a   1.000
_cell.length_b   1.000
_cell.length_c   1.000
_cell.angle_alpha   90.00
_cell.angle_beta   90.00
_cell.angle_gamma   90.00
#
_symmetry.space_group_name_H-M   'P 1'
#
loop_
_entity.id
_entity.type
_entity.pdbx_description
1 polymer ?
#
loop_
_entity_poly.entity_id
_entity_poly.type
_entity_poly.pdbx_seq_one_letter_code
_entity_poly.pdbx_strand_id
1 'polypeptide(L)'
;SERWMIFYAIFLLLCGEQACADLRYSVPEEMKEGTVVGNVAKDLGLDKNSLADRRFRVVSGAKDGFFEVNPDNGALQIRKKIDREETCQGNGACLMELKIIVENPLEMHHIVVEITDINDHSPM
;
A
#
# COMPACT_ATOMS: atom_id res chain seq x y z
N SER A 1 -14.74 -42.02 -16.43
CA SER A 1 -13.45 -41.37 -16.13
C SER A 1 -13.52 -39.86 -16.37
N GLU A 2 -14.02 -39.40 -17.53
CA GLU A 2 -13.97 -37.97 -17.95
C GLU A 2 -14.85 -37.00 -17.15
N ARG A 3 -16.03 -37.43 -16.68
CA ARG A 3 -16.94 -36.57 -15.90
C ARG A 3 -16.29 -36.03 -14.62
N TRP A 4 -15.49 -36.84 -13.95
CA TRP A 4 -14.79 -36.44 -12.72
C TRP A 4 -13.70 -35.39 -12.99
N MET A 5 -13.03 -35.47 -14.14
CA MET A 5 -12.04 -34.47 -14.55
C MET A 5 -12.69 -33.11 -14.79
N ILE A 6 -13.90 -33.09 -15.38
CA ILE A 6 -14.66 -31.85 -15.62
C ILE A 6 -15.10 -31.22 -14.29
N PHE A 7 -15.63 -32.01 -13.35
CA PHE A 7 -15.97 -31.50 -12.02
C PHE A 7 -14.76 -30.97 -11.26
N TYR A 8 -13.62 -31.65 -11.36
CA TYR A 8 -12.38 -31.21 -10.73
C TYR A 8 -11.84 -29.91 -11.36
N ALA A 9 -11.91 -29.78 -12.68
CA ALA A 9 -11.53 -28.55 -13.39
C ALA A 9 -12.45 -27.37 -13.04
N ILE A 10 -13.77 -27.59 -12.95
CA ILE A 10 -14.73 -26.56 -12.51
C ILE A 10 -14.50 -26.17 -11.05
N PHE A 11 -14.21 -27.13 -10.18
CA PHE A 11 -13.89 -26.87 -8.78
C PHE A 11 -12.60 -26.06 -8.62
N LEU A 12 -11.55 -26.39 -9.38
CA LEU A 12 -10.29 -25.62 -9.40
C LEU A 12 -10.48 -24.20 -9.96
N LEU A 13 -11.35 -24.01 -10.96
CA LEU A 13 -11.71 -22.70 -11.51
C LEU A 13 -12.51 -21.84 -10.52
N LEU A 14 -13.42 -22.45 -9.75
CA LEU A 14 -14.22 -21.77 -8.73
C LEU A 14 -13.43 -21.50 -7.44
N CYS A 15 -12.44 -22.32 -7.15
CA CYS A 15 -11.57 -22.22 -5.98
C CYS A 15 -10.22 -21.56 -6.33
N GLY A 16 -10.14 -20.86 -7.47
CA GLY A 16 -8.96 -20.10 -7.87
C GLY A 16 -8.60 -19.14 -6.74
N GLU A 17 -7.42 -19.35 -6.17
CA GLU A 17 -6.93 -18.61 -5.02
C GLU A 17 -7.03 -17.11 -5.30
N GLN A 18 -7.83 -16.41 -4.50
CA GLN A 18 -7.66 -14.98 -4.34
C GLN A 18 -6.30 -14.80 -3.65
N ALA A 19 -5.25 -14.67 -4.46
CA ALA A 19 -3.96 -14.23 -3.98
C ALA A 19 -4.17 -12.86 -3.32
N CYS A 20 -4.20 -12.83 -1.99
CA CYS A 20 -4.19 -11.60 -1.22
C CYS A 20 -2.78 -11.03 -1.35
N ALA A 21 -2.54 -10.32 -2.45
CA ALA A 21 -1.30 -9.60 -2.64
C ALA A 21 -1.37 -8.30 -1.85
N ASP A 22 -0.46 -8.11 -0.91
CA ASP A 22 -0.28 -6.81 -0.27
C ASP A 22 0.05 -5.77 -1.34
N LEU A 23 -0.54 -4.58 -1.23
CA LEU A 23 -0.27 -3.49 -2.16
C LEU A 23 1.11 -2.92 -1.85
N ARG A 24 1.99 -2.88 -2.86
CA ARG A 24 3.39 -2.45 -2.68
C ARG A 24 3.69 -1.21 -3.49
N TYR A 25 4.28 -0.21 -2.83
CA TYR A 25 4.83 0.98 -3.46
C TYR A 25 6.31 1.11 -3.14
N SER A 26 7.01 1.91 -3.93
CA SER A 26 8.36 2.38 -3.61
C SER A 26 8.41 3.89 -3.73
N VAL A 27 9.19 4.52 -2.86
CA VAL A 27 9.45 5.95 -2.92
C VAL A 27 10.89 6.21 -2.49
N PRO A 28 11.61 7.13 -3.16
CA PRO A 28 12.91 7.54 -2.68
C PRO A 28 12.80 8.25 -1.33
N GLU A 29 13.85 8.18 -0.51
CA GLU A 29 13.96 9.06 0.64
C GLU A 29 14.11 10.53 0.25
N GLU A 30 14.14 11.43 1.23
CA GLU A 30 14.37 12.88 1.03
C GLU A 30 13.32 13.60 0.14
N MET A 31 12.24 12.90 -0.20
CA MET A 31 11.14 13.45 -0.98
C MET A 31 10.35 14.48 -0.17
N LYS A 32 9.83 15.49 -0.89
CA LYS A 32 9.12 16.61 -0.29
C LYS A 32 7.77 16.19 0.30
N GLU A 33 7.34 16.88 1.34
CA GLU A 33 5.96 16.79 1.83
C GLU A 33 4.96 17.08 0.70
N GLY A 34 3.86 16.33 0.66
CA GLY A 34 2.86 16.34 -0.40
C GLY A 34 3.22 15.52 -1.64
N THR A 35 4.44 14.95 -1.73
CA THR A 35 4.81 14.06 -2.84
C THR A 35 3.87 12.85 -2.87
N VAL A 36 3.30 12.57 -4.05
CA VAL A 36 2.45 11.40 -4.28
C VAL A 36 3.31 10.16 -4.47
N VAL A 37 3.10 9.15 -3.64
CA VAL A 37 3.74 7.83 -3.70
C VAL A 37 2.99 6.89 -4.66
N GLY A 38 1.66 6.92 -4.59
CA GLY A 38 0.77 6.04 -5.35
C GLY A 38 -0.69 6.38 -5.13
N ASN A 39 -1.60 5.71 -5.85
CA ASN A 39 -3.04 5.91 -5.67
C ASN A 39 -3.71 4.63 -5.18
N VAL A 40 -3.89 4.56 -3.86
CA VAL A 40 -4.44 3.38 -3.19
C VAL A 40 -5.86 3.10 -3.65
N ALA A 41 -6.71 4.13 -3.73
CA ALA A 41 -8.10 3.92 -4.11
C ALA A 41 -8.22 3.31 -5.51
N LYS A 42 -7.44 3.79 -6.47
CA LYS A 42 -7.39 3.23 -7.82
C LYS A 42 -6.94 1.78 -7.81
N ASP A 43 -5.89 1.46 -7.06
CA ASP A 43 -5.30 0.12 -7.05
C ASP A 43 -6.18 -0.90 -6.29
N LEU A 44 -7.00 -0.43 -5.34
CA LEU A 44 -8.06 -1.20 -4.70
C LEU A 44 -9.37 -1.26 -5.51
N GLY A 45 -9.44 -0.57 -6.65
CA GLY A 45 -10.66 -0.52 -7.48
C GLY A 45 -11.81 0.30 -6.89
N LEU A 46 -11.52 1.22 -5.97
CA LEU A 46 -12.49 2.09 -5.32
C LEU A 46 -12.80 3.31 -6.21
N ASP A 47 -14.08 3.65 -6.34
CA ASP A 47 -14.50 4.86 -7.06
C ASP A 47 -14.19 6.12 -6.24
N LYS A 48 -13.50 7.08 -6.84
CA LYS A 48 -13.12 8.35 -6.21
C LYS A 48 -14.31 9.12 -5.68
N ASN A 49 -15.44 9.10 -6.41
CA ASN A 49 -16.65 9.80 -5.97
C ASN A 49 -17.24 9.19 -4.69
N SER A 50 -17.00 7.90 -4.45
CA SER A 50 -17.45 7.23 -3.23
C SER A 50 -16.52 7.44 -2.03
N LEU A 51 -15.26 7.87 -2.24
CA LEU A 51 -14.28 8.01 -1.17
C LEU A 51 -14.63 9.13 -0.19
N ALA A 52 -15.19 10.24 -0.67
CA ALA A 52 -15.59 11.35 0.19
C ALA A 52 -16.65 10.92 1.21
N ASP A 53 -17.56 10.03 0.82
CA ASP A 53 -18.61 9.46 1.69
C ASP A 53 -18.10 8.27 2.52
N ARG A 54 -17.04 7.61 2.05
CA ARG A 54 -16.42 6.45 2.69
C ARG A 54 -15.13 6.86 3.39
N ARG A 55 -15.21 7.15 4.69
CA ARG A 55 -14.07 7.55 5.55
C ARG A 55 -12.81 6.72 5.25
N PHE A 56 -11.89 7.30 4.48
CA PHE A 56 -10.68 6.65 3.97
C PHE A 56 -9.45 7.21 4.72
N ARG A 57 -8.79 6.38 5.53
CA ARG A 57 -7.69 6.86 6.41
C ARG A 57 -6.65 5.80 6.72
N VAL A 58 -5.41 6.25 6.95
CA VAL A 58 -4.33 5.43 7.50
C VAL A 58 -4.54 5.27 9.01
N VAL A 59 -4.39 4.05 9.56
CA VAL A 59 -4.66 3.73 10.98
C VAL A 59 -3.49 3.08 11.73
N SER A 60 -2.54 2.47 11.03
CA SER A 60 -1.32 1.89 11.60
C SER A 60 -0.16 2.07 10.61
N GLY A 61 1.06 2.23 11.10
CA GLY A 61 2.20 2.78 10.34
C GLY A 61 2.28 4.31 10.34
N ALA A 62 1.19 4.97 10.74
CA ALA A 62 1.14 6.39 11.07
C ALA A 62 1.76 6.73 12.44
N LYS A 63 2.32 5.77 13.19
CA LYS A 63 2.95 6.05 14.49
C LYS A 63 4.11 7.06 14.39
N ASP A 64 4.72 7.16 13.21
CA ASP A 64 5.74 8.17 12.91
C ASP A 64 5.24 9.27 11.95
N GLY A 65 4.00 9.18 11.48
CA GLY A 65 3.33 10.23 10.70
C GLY A 65 3.96 10.54 9.34
N PHE A 66 4.76 9.63 8.77
CA PHE A 66 5.44 9.85 7.48
C PHE A 66 4.51 9.86 6.27
N PHE A 67 3.40 9.12 6.35
CA PHE A 67 2.46 9.00 5.25
C PHE A 67 1.05 9.40 5.66
N GLU A 68 0.33 9.96 4.70
CA GLU A 68 -1.10 10.20 4.78
C GLU A 68 -1.77 9.84 3.46
N VAL A 69 -3.09 9.70 3.48
CA VAL A 69 -3.85 9.52 2.25
C VAL A 69 -4.83 10.66 2.07
N ASN A 70 -4.86 11.22 0.87
CA ASN A 70 -5.82 12.23 0.51
C ASN A 70 -7.23 11.56 0.44
N PRO A 71 -8.20 12.00 1.26
CA PRO A 71 -9.51 11.37 1.32
C PRO A 71 -10.37 11.63 0.07
N ASP A 72 -10.08 12.68 -0.70
CA ASP A 72 -10.87 13.06 -1.88
C ASP A 72 -10.53 12.22 -3.11
N ASN A 73 -9.28 11.74 -3.21
CA ASN A 73 -8.80 11.06 -4.41
C ASN A 73 -8.02 9.76 -4.17
N GLY A 74 -7.78 9.40 -2.91
CA GLY A 74 -7.11 8.16 -2.49
C GLY A 74 -5.59 8.12 -2.75
N ALA A 75 -4.95 9.26 -3.02
CA ALA A 75 -3.50 9.34 -3.21
C ALA A 75 -2.75 9.22 -1.88
N LEU A 76 -1.85 8.24 -1.78
CA LEU A 76 -0.89 8.13 -0.69
C LEU A 76 0.20 9.18 -0.88
N GLN A 77 0.45 9.97 0.15
CA GLN A 77 1.36 11.13 0.11
C GLN A 77 2.32 11.11 1.27
N ILE A 78 3.49 11.70 1.07
CA ILE A 78 4.46 11.97 2.12
C ILE A 78 3.98 13.14 2.96
N ARG A 79 3.85 12.93 4.26
CA ARG A 79 3.49 13.94 5.26
C ARG A 79 4.70 14.48 6.01
N LYS A 80 5.75 13.67 6.16
CA LYS A 80 7.01 14.08 6.78
C LYS A 80 8.15 13.50 5.97
N LYS A 81 9.19 14.32 5.79
CA LYS A 81 10.45 13.90 5.17
C LYS A 81 10.97 12.63 5.85
N ILE A 82 11.37 11.66 5.04
CA ILE A 82 11.90 10.36 5.46
C ILE A 82 13.41 10.41 5.21
N ASP A 83 14.16 10.10 6.25
CA ASP A 83 15.60 9.85 6.24
C ASP A 83 15.75 8.34 6.50
N ARG A 84 16.31 7.60 5.53
CA ARG A 84 16.39 6.14 5.58
C ARG A 84 17.33 5.69 6.69
N GLU A 85 18.41 6.40 6.97
CA GLU A 85 19.37 6.07 8.03
C GLU A 85 18.75 6.23 9.42
N GLU A 86 17.94 7.27 9.63
CA GLU A 86 17.21 7.45 10.88
C GLU A 86 16.05 6.46 11.03
N THR A 87 15.37 6.15 9.93
CA THR A 87 14.14 5.33 9.93
C THR A 87 14.44 3.83 9.93
N CYS A 88 15.45 3.41 9.17
CA CYS A 88 15.82 2.02 8.93
C CYS A 88 17.27 1.80 9.33
N GLN A 89 17.48 1.21 10.51
CA GLN A 89 18.80 1.03 11.14
C GLN A 89 19.67 -0.08 10.49
N GLY A 90 19.58 -0.31 9.18
CA GLY A 90 20.36 -1.39 8.54
C GLY A 90 20.47 -1.33 7.02
N ASN A 91 21.35 -2.18 6.49
CA ASN A 91 21.71 -2.26 5.06
C ASN A 91 20.73 -3.13 4.23
N GLY A 92 19.58 -3.49 4.81
CA GLY A 92 18.55 -4.28 4.13
C GLY A 92 17.51 -3.41 3.43
N ALA A 93 16.49 -4.05 2.85
CA ALA A 93 15.33 -3.32 2.33
C ALA A 93 14.63 -2.55 3.46
N CYS A 94 14.44 -1.25 3.28
CA CYS A 94 13.72 -0.39 4.22
C CYS A 94 12.22 -0.45 3.90
N LEU A 95 11.47 -1.23 4.67
CA LEU A 95 10.04 -1.47 4.42
C LEU A 95 9.19 -0.85 5.53
N MET A 96 8.23 -0.03 5.13
CA MET A 96 7.25 0.59 6.02
C MET A 96 5.87 0.00 5.77
N GLU A 97 5.29 -0.59 6.82
CA GLU A 97 3.96 -1.19 6.75
C GLU A 97 2.88 -0.18 7.17
N LEU A 98 1.89 -0.01 6.31
CA LEU A 98 0.73 0.85 6.51
C LEU A 98 -0.54 0.01 6.52
N LYS A 99 -1.49 0.39 7.38
CA LYS A 99 -2.86 -0.14 7.33
C LYS A 99 -3.81 0.98 6.99
N ILE A 100 -4.63 0.76 5.97
CA ILE A 100 -5.68 1.69 5.57
C ILE A 100 -7.03 1.09 5.91
N ILE A 101 -7.90 1.91 6.51
CA ILE A 101 -9.30 1.58 6.74
C ILE A 101 -10.15 2.36 5.74
N VAL A 102 -11.09 1.65 5.12
CA VAL A 102 -12.20 2.20 4.34
C VAL A 102 -13.48 1.84 5.07
N GLU A 103 -14.41 2.78 5.20
CA GLU A 103 -15.68 2.54 5.89
C GLU A 103 -16.86 2.47 4.93
N ASN A 104 -17.97 1.94 5.45
CA ASN A 104 -19.24 1.76 4.73
C ASN A 104 -19.10 1.01 3.40
N PRO A 105 -18.78 -0.31 3.40
CA PRO A 105 -18.52 -1.19 4.55
C PRO A 105 -17.08 -1.08 5.10
N LEU A 106 -16.86 -1.59 6.32
CA LEU A 106 -15.54 -1.59 6.95
C LEU A 106 -14.60 -2.60 6.27
N GLU A 107 -13.53 -2.09 5.67
CA GLU A 107 -12.47 -2.87 5.04
C GLU A 107 -11.10 -2.42 5.58
N MET A 108 -10.17 -3.37 5.70
CA MET A 108 -8.79 -3.09 6.10
C MET A 108 -7.83 -3.62 5.03
N HIS A 109 -6.98 -2.73 4.55
CA HIS A 109 -6.01 -3.02 3.50
C HIS A 109 -4.59 -2.83 4.04
N HIS A 110 -3.73 -3.79 3.73
CA HIS A 110 -2.31 -3.78 4.09
C HIS A 110 -1.51 -3.23 2.91
N ILE A 111 -0.66 -2.25 3.19
CA ILE A 111 0.20 -1.60 2.20
C ILE A 111 1.62 -1.64 2.71
N VAL A 112 2.56 -1.95 1.82
CA VAL A 112 4.00 -1.89 2.09
C VAL A 112 4.60 -0.80 1.23
N VAL A 113 5.33 0.12 1.83
CA VAL A 113 6.11 1.13 1.14
C VAL A 113 7.59 0.84 1.34
N GLU A 114 8.29 0.58 0.25
CA GLU A 114 9.75 0.47 0.25
C GLU A 114 10.38 1.87 0.11
N ILE A 115 11.24 2.23 1.06
CA ILE A 115 12.04 3.44 0.98
C ILE A 115 13.32 3.09 0.25
N THR A 116 13.50 3.67 -0.93
CA THR A 116 14.71 3.47 -1.72
C THR A 116 15.72 4.55 -1.39
N ASP A 117 16.95 4.12 -1.17
CA ASP A 117 18.11 4.99 -0.99
C ASP A 117 18.29 5.86 -2.26
N ILE A 118 18.24 7.19 -2.10
CA ILE A 118 18.88 8.04 -3.09
C ILE A 118 20.33 8.11 -2.70
N ASN A 119 21.22 7.59 -3.54
CA ASN A 119 22.65 7.49 -3.31
C ASN A 119 23.33 8.88 -3.20
N ASP A 120 22.95 9.68 -2.22
CA ASP A 120 23.43 11.01 -1.86
C ASP A 120 24.57 10.91 -0.84
N HIS A 121 24.63 9.80 -0.11
CA HIS A 121 25.83 9.26 0.51
C HIS A 121 26.49 8.25 -0.43
N SER A 122 27.59 8.71 -1.06
CA SER A 122 28.49 7.87 -1.85
C SER A 122 28.83 6.58 -1.08
N PRO A 123 28.87 5.41 -1.74
CA PRO A 123 29.24 4.19 -1.04
C PRO A 123 30.68 4.34 -0.53
N MET A 124 30.84 4.17 0.78
CA MET A 124 32.12 3.79 1.38
C MET A 124 32.20 2.27 1.40
#